data_AF-A0A5M6CBL7-F1
#
_entry.id   AF-A0A5M6CBL7-F1
#
_cell.length_a   1.000
_cell.length_b   1.000
_cell.length_c   1.000
_cell.angle_alpha   90.00
_cell.angle_beta   90.00
_cell.angle_gamma   90.00
#
_symmetry.space_group_name_H-M   'P 1'
#
loop_
_entity.id
_entity.type
_entity.pdbx_description
1 polymer ?
#
loop_
_entity_poly.entity_id
_entity_poly.type
_entity_poly.pdbx_seq_one_letter_code
_entity_poly.pdbx_strand_id
1 'polypeptide(L)'
;MAALSILIITYNRPIDTLALLENLNEQQNRLHHVKEILLLNNASTESYITVEKFISNHPELPVQYVVHDKNLGVAGGRNFLIKKAKGDFLLVLDDDVVFEKKDAIETVAALFSQPRFIENNTAVITLNIFYYDTNERQLSAFPHKDIENYKDKHWFFTYYFTGAAHLMKRELFDKTGFYPEDFFYGMEEYDLSYRVLDTGYTLAYDDSVKVLHKESPTGRVSNATKLGMMWLNKSKVAWRYLPKKYFYSTAFMWSLEYLKKTGFNINGMFAILSKILNIPKTEKRFPISEKSLQYLKSNNARLWY
;
A
#
# COMPACT_ATOMS: atom_id res chain seq x y z
N MET A 1 26.11 1.87 -2.86
CA MET A 1 24.80 2.41 -2.45
C MET A 1 23.78 1.28 -2.52
N ALA A 2 22.83 1.23 -1.60
CA ALA A 2 21.74 0.26 -1.64
C ALA A 2 20.88 0.50 -2.90
N ALA A 3 20.46 -0.56 -3.57
CA ALA A 3 19.79 -0.45 -4.86
C ALA A 3 18.25 -0.56 -4.73
N LEU A 4 17.51 0.24 -5.50
CA LEU A 4 16.05 0.22 -5.54
C LEU A 4 15.53 -0.78 -6.58
N SER A 5 14.53 -1.58 -6.21
CA SER A 5 13.58 -2.17 -7.17
C SER A 5 12.27 -1.39 -7.11
N ILE A 6 11.82 -0.85 -8.24
CA ILE A 6 10.52 -0.18 -8.34
C ILE A 6 9.48 -1.22 -8.74
N LEU A 7 8.41 -1.36 -7.97
CA LEU A 7 7.39 -2.39 -8.15
C LEU A 7 6.04 -1.73 -8.51
N ILE A 8 5.53 -2.02 -9.71
CA ILE A 8 4.29 -1.44 -10.21
C ILE A 8 3.37 -2.56 -10.67
N ILE A 9 2.17 -2.64 -10.10
CA ILE A 9 1.11 -3.49 -10.63
C ILE A 9 0.11 -2.62 -11.38
N THR A 10 -0.40 -3.11 -12.51
CA THR A 10 -1.40 -2.38 -13.30
C THR A 10 -2.53 -3.30 -13.76
N TYR A 11 -3.72 -2.73 -13.87
CA TYR A 11 -4.91 -3.42 -14.39
C TYR A 11 -5.85 -2.45 -15.11
N ASN A 12 -6.03 -2.59 -16.42
CA ASN A 12 -6.91 -1.74 -17.23
C ASN A 12 -6.63 -0.22 -17.09
N ARG A 13 -5.35 0.18 -17.01
CA ARG A 13 -4.90 1.58 -16.99
C ARG A 13 -3.60 1.79 -17.79
N PRO A 14 -3.60 1.51 -19.10
CA PRO A 14 -2.39 1.68 -19.92
C PRO A 14 -1.93 3.14 -20.00
N ILE A 15 -2.84 4.12 -19.99
CA ILE A 15 -2.52 5.55 -20.08
C ILE A 15 -1.79 6.03 -18.82
N ASP A 16 -2.32 5.72 -17.64
CA ASP A 16 -1.69 6.13 -16.38
C ASP A 16 -0.35 5.41 -16.17
N THR A 17 -0.29 4.12 -16.52
CA THR A 17 0.96 3.35 -16.47
C THR A 17 2.03 3.97 -17.36
N LEU A 18 1.66 4.38 -18.58
CA LEU A 18 2.59 5.06 -19.49
C LEU A 18 3.09 6.38 -18.88
N ALA A 19 2.18 7.19 -18.34
CA ALA A 19 2.55 8.46 -17.71
C ALA A 19 3.49 8.27 -16.51
N LEU A 20 3.31 7.22 -15.72
CA LEU A 20 4.25 6.86 -14.65
C LEU A 20 5.62 6.47 -15.22
N LEU A 21 5.68 5.64 -16.27
CA LEU A 21 6.95 5.26 -16.89
C LEU A 21 7.69 6.45 -17.51
N GLU A 22 6.98 7.36 -18.17
CA GLU A 22 7.52 8.63 -18.67
C GLU A 22 8.07 9.48 -17.52
N ASN A 23 7.30 9.64 -16.45
CA ASN A 23 7.72 10.38 -15.26
C ASN A 23 8.99 9.78 -14.61
N LEU A 24 9.09 8.44 -14.55
CA LEU A 24 10.28 7.75 -14.06
C LEU A 24 11.48 7.93 -15.00
N ASN A 25 11.27 7.94 -16.32
CA ASN A 25 12.32 8.17 -17.29
C ASN A 25 12.92 9.57 -17.20
N GLU A 26 12.12 10.55 -16.77
CA GLU A 26 12.58 11.93 -16.56
C GLU A 26 13.33 12.16 -15.25
N GLN A 27 13.40 11.17 -14.35
CA GLN A 27 14.09 11.30 -13.07
C GLN A 27 15.61 11.40 -13.25
N GLN A 28 16.20 12.34 -12.52
CA GLN A 28 17.64 12.58 -12.43
C GLN A 28 18.31 11.44 -11.68
N ASN A 29 19.54 11.10 -12.10
CA ASN A 29 20.37 10.06 -11.47
C ASN A 29 19.69 8.69 -11.30
N ARG A 30 18.56 8.44 -11.99
CA ARG A 30 17.74 7.22 -11.79
C ARG A 30 18.55 5.95 -12.00
N LEU A 31 19.44 5.92 -12.99
CA LEU A 31 20.26 4.76 -13.32
C LEU A 31 21.32 4.45 -12.25
N HIS A 32 21.66 5.42 -11.37
CA HIS A 32 22.57 5.18 -10.24
C HIS A 32 21.88 4.49 -9.07
N HIS A 33 20.55 4.65 -8.94
CA HIS A 33 19.78 4.18 -7.78
C HIS A 33 18.86 3.01 -8.11
N VAL A 34 18.29 2.96 -9.32
CA VAL A 34 17.28 1.99 -9.74
C VAL A 34 17.94 0.81 -10.45
N LYS A 35 17.84 -0.37 -9.84
CA LYS A 35 18.34 -1.63 -10.39
C LYS A 35 17.40 -2.20 -11.43
N GLU A 36 16.10 -2.09 -11.17
CA GLU A 36 15.04 -2.61 -12.04
C GLU A 36 13.70 -1.94 -11.73
N ILE A 37 12.85 -1.88 -12.74
CA ILE A 37 11.44 -1.52 -12.64
C ILE A 37 10.65 -2.76 -13.03
N LEU A 38 10.01 -3.41 -12.07
CA LEU A 38 9.17 -4.57 -12.32
C LEU A 38 7.73 -4.11 -12.52
N LEU A 39 7.24 -4.21 -13.76
CA LEU A 39 5.88 -3.83 -14.13
C LEU A 39 5.04 -5.09 -14.41
N LEU A 40 4.03 -5.34 -13.57
CA LEU A 40 3.10 -6.45 -13.73
C LEU A 40 1.77 -5.96 -14.31
N ASN A 41 1.48 -6.34 -15.55
CA ASN A 41 0.12 -6.31 -16.07
C ASN A 41 -0.68 -7.48 -15.47
N ASN A 42 -1.58 -7.15 -14.55
CA ASN A 42 -2.34 -8.09 -13.71
C ASN A 42 -3.59 -8.62 -14.42
N ALA A 43 -3.40 -9.19 -15.62
CA ALA A 43 -4.43 -9.69 -16.52
C ALA A 43 -5.42 -8.63 -17.04
N SER A 44 -4.90 -7.49 -17.50
CA SER A 44 -5.72 -6.47 -18.15
C SER A 44 -6.39 -6.97 -19.42
N THR A 45 -7.58 -6.46 -19.69
CA THR A 45 -8.32 -6.60 -20.96
C THR A 45 -8.02 -5.46 -21.92
N GLU A 46 -7.58 -4.30 -21.40
CA GLU A 46 -7.15 -3.15 -22.21
C GLU A 46 -5.83 -3.41 -22.92
N SER A 47 -5.61 -2.75 -24.05
CA SER A 47 -4.36 -2.84 -24.81
C SER A 47 -3.24 -2.01 -24.17
N TYR A 48 -2.08 -2.63 -23.95
CA TYR A 48 -0.86 -2.00 -23.41
C TYR A 48 0.19 -1.72 -24.48
N ILE A 49 -0.19 -1.72 -25.76
CA ILE A 49 0.75 -1.54 -26.88
C ILE A 49 1.56 -0.24 -26.79
N THR A 50 1.00 0.82 -26.21
CA THR A 50 1.71 2.09 -25.99
C THR A 50 2.79 1.96 -24.92
N VAL A 51 2.51 1.24 -23.83
CA VAL A 51 3.48 0.92 -22.77
C VAL A 51 4.60 0.02 -23.34
N GLU A 52 4.26 -1.01 -24.11
CA GLU A 52 5.25 -1.89 -24.75
C GLU A 52 6.16 -1.14 -25.72
N LYS A 53 5.59 -0.24 -26.54
CA LYS A 53 6.37 0.63 -27.44
C LYS A 53 7.28 1.57 -26.67
N PHE A 54 6.80 2.20 -25.60
CA PHE A 54 7.63 3.05 -24.75
C PHE A 54 8.83 2.28 -24.20
N ILE A 55 8.59 1.10 -23.61
CA ILE A 55 9.66 0.26 -23.06
C ILE A 55 10.68 -0.12 -24.14
N SER A 56 10.21 -0.48 -25.34
CA SER A 56 11.08 -0.83 -26.47
C SER A 56 11.94 0.34 -26.96
N ASN A 57 11.41 1.57 -26.87
CA ASN A 57 12.10 2.79 -27.29
C ASN A 57 13.02 3.38 -26.22
N HIS A 58 12.96 2.89 -24.98
CA HIS A 58 13.74 3.36 -23.83
C HIS A 58 14.53 2.21 -23.17
N PRO A 59 15.44 1.52 -23.89
CA PRO A 59 16.19 0.37 -23.37
C PRO A 59 17.12 0.73 -22.20
N GLU A 60 17.46 2.00 -22.01
CA GLU A 60 18.21 2.50 -20.86
C GLU A 60 17.43 2.40 -19.55
N LEU A 61 16.09 2.42 -19.61
CA LEU A 61 15.23 2.28 -18.44
C LEU A 61 15.08 0.77 -18.14
N PRO A 62 15.50 0.28 -16.95
CA PRO A 62 15.59 -1.16 -16.68
C PRO A 62 14.23 -1.80 -16.36
N VAL A 63 13.26 -1.66 -17.28
CA VAL A 63 11.89 -2.17 -17.13
C VAL A 63 11.81 -3.64 -17.49
N GLN A 64 11.30 -4.44 -16.56
CA GLN A 64 10.90 -5.82 -16.80
C GLN A 64 9.36 -5.88 -16.81
N TYR A 65 8.79 -5.91 -18.00
CA TYR A 65 7.36 -6.02 -18.20
C TYR A 65 6.91 -7.48 -18.16
N VAL A 66 5.94 -7.79 -17.31
CA VAL A 66 5.38 -9.14 -17.15
C VAL A 66 3.87 -9.07 -17.27
N VAL A 67 3.28 -9.95 -18.08
CA VAL A 67 1.84 -10.12 -18.17
C VAL A 67 1.45 -11.40 -17.43
N HIS A 68 0.49 -11.31 -16.51
CA HIS A 68 -0.09 -12.47 -15.84
C HIS A 68 -1.39 -12.91 -16.54
N ASP A 69 -1.65 -14.21 -16.54
CA ASP A 69 -2.87 -14.83 -17.09
C ASP A 69 -4.13 -14.63 -16.24
N LYS A 70 -4.00 -14.20 -14.98
CA LYS A 70 -5.10 -13.98 -14.05
C LYS A 70 -4.85 -12.75 -13.19
N ASN A 71 -5.92 -12.08 -12.80
CA ASN A 71 -5.85 -10.96 -11.87
C ASN A 71 -5.64 -11.50 -10.44
N LEU A 72 -4.45 -11.24 -9.89
CA LEU A 72 -4.04 -11.69 -8.55
C LEU A 72 -4.57 -10.80 -7.42
N GLY A 73 -5.33 -9.75 -7.73
CA GLY A 73 -5.64 -8.67 -6.80
C GLY A 73 -4.40 -7.85 -6.43
N VAL A 74 -4.57 -6.94 -5.46
CA VAL A 74 -3.51 -6.00 -5.05
C VAL A 74 -2.40 -6.73 -4.29
N ALA A 75 -2.76 -7.47 -3.23
CA ALA A 75 -1.79 -8.19 -2.40
C ALA A 75 -1.03 -9.27 -3.20
N GLY A 76 -1.74 -10.07 -4.01
CA GLY A 76 -1.12 -11.11 -4.83
C GLY A 76 -0.19 -10.54 -5.90
N GLY A 77 -0.59 -9.46 -6.58
CA GLY A 77 0.26 -8.79 -7.57
C GLY A 77 1.53 -8.20 -6.95
N ARG A 78 1.40 -7.49 -5.82
CA ARG A 78 2.56 -6.95 -5.08
C ARG A 78 3.49 -8.08 -4.64
N ASN A 79 2.96 -9.18 -4.10
CA ASN A 79 3.76 -10.35 -3.72
C ASN A 79 4.51 -10.97 -4.89
N PHE A 80 3.87 -11.08 -6.06
CA PHE A 80 4.51 -11.61 -7.27
C PHE A 80 5.75 -10.79 -7.63
N LEU A 81 5.67 -9.46 -7.56
CA LEU A 81 6.79 -8.58 -7.83
C LEU A 81 7.86 -8.60 -6.74
N ILE A 82 7.47 -8.59 -5.46
CA ILE A 82 8.41 -8.65 -4.32
C ILE A 82 9.28 -9.91 -4.40
N LYS A 83 8.69 -11.07 -4.73
CA LYS A 83 9.41 -12.35 -4.87
C LYS A 83 10.45 -12.33 -6.02
N LYS A 84 10.30 -11.43 -7.00
CA LYS A 84 11.24 -11.26 -8.13
C LYS A 84 12.28 -10.17 -7.92
N ALA A 85 12.02 -9.25 -6.98
CA ALA A 85 12.85 -8.08 -6.74
C ALA A 85 14.24 -8.42 -6.22
N LYS A 86 15.24 -7.71 -6.74
CA LYS A 86 16.68 -7.90 -6.49
C LYS A 86 17.33 -6.69 -5.82
N GLY A 87 16.62 -5.58 -5.66
CA GLY A 87 17.05 -4.39 -4.94
C GLY A 87 17.02 -4.61 -3.43
N ASP A 88 17.83 -3.87 -2.69
CA ASP A 88 17.85 -3.91 -1.23
C ASP A 88 16.60 -3.26 -0.65
N PHE A 89 16.09 -2.24 -1.35
CA PHE A 89 14.86 -1.54 -1.02
C PHE A 89 13.85 -1.65 -2.16
N LEU A 90 12.57 -1.70 -1.79
CA LEU A 90 11.45 -1.84 -2.70
C LEU A 90 10.62 -0.56 -2.65
N LEU A 91 10.58 0.17 -3.76
CA LEU A 91 9.68 1.30 -3.93
C LEU A 91 8.42 0.79 -4.62
N VAL A 92 7.34 0.63 -3.88
CA VAL A 92 6.06 0.19 -4.42
C VAL A 92 5.25 1.42 -4.81
N LEU A 93 4.75 1.42 -6.04
CA LEU A 93 3.95 2.51 -6.61
C LEU A 93 2.68 1.92 -7.22
N ASP A 94 1.55 2.60 -7.02
CA ASP A 94 0.35 2.33 -7.82
C ASP A 94 0.54 2.84 -9.27
N ASP A 95 -0.25 2.33 -10.22
CA ASP A 95 -0.09 2.61 -11.65
C ASP A 95 -0.53 4.01 -12.09
N ASP A 96 -1.11 4.78 -11.19
CA ASP A 96 -1.70 6.10 -11.39
C ASP A 96 -1.04 7.18 -10.54
N VAL A 97 0.22 6.99 -10.16
CA VAL A 97 1.01 8.01 -9.46
C VAL A 97 2.10 8.60 -10.35
N VAL A 98 2.51 9.84 -10.04
CA VAL A 98 3.70 10.49 -10.61
C VAL A 98 4.42 11.31 -9.54
N PHE A 99 5.73 11.48 -9.68
CA PHE A 99 6.52 12.37 -8.83
C PHE A 99 6.44 13.81 -9.33
N GLU A 100 6.26 14.77 -8.41
CA GLU A 100 6.26 16.20 -8.73
C GLU A 100 7.65 16.70 -9.15
N LYS A 101 8.69 16.24 -8.45
CA LYS A 101 10.07 16.68 -8.68
C LYS A 101 10.90 15.61 -9.41
N LYS A 102 11.94 16.07 -10.10
CA LYS A 102 12.86 15.21 -10.90
C LYS A 102 13.98 14.56 -10.07
N ASP A 103 14.14 14.94 -8.82
CA ASP A 103 15.10 14.39 -7.85
C ASP A 103 14.43 13.41 -6.86
N ALA A 104 13.18 13.01 -7.12
CA ALA A 104 12.40 12.20 -6.19
C ALA A 104 13.04 10.82 -5.97
N ILE A 105 13.52 10.16 -7.02
CA ILE A 105 14.17 8.84 -6.91
C ILE A 105 15.46 8.90 -6.09
N GLU A 106 16.28 9.93 -6.28
CA GLU A 106 17.49 10.15 -5.50
C GLU A 106 17.14 10.39 -4.02
N THR A 107 16.12 11.22 -3.76
CA THR A 107 15.63 11.48 -2.40
C THR A 107 15.11 10.20 -1.73
N VAL A 108 14.29 9.41 -2.43
CA VAL A 108 13.79 8.11 -1.94
C VAL A 108 14.94 7.15 -1.63
N ALA A 109 15.92 7.03 -2.51
CA ALA A 109 17.06 6.13 -2.33
C ALA A 109 17.90 6.49 -1.09
N ALA A 110 17.93 7.77 -0.71
CA ALA A 110 18.64 8.25 0.45
C ALA A 110 17.88 8.08 1.78
N LEU A 111 16.55 7.85 1.76
CA LEU A 111 15.72 7.85 2.97
C LEU A 111 16.25 6.89 4.04
N PHE A 112 16.40 5.60 3.75
CA PHE A 112 16.88 4.65 4.78
C PHE A 112 18.32 4.86 5.25
N SER A 113 19.08 5.74 4.59
CA SER A 113 20.42 6.14 5.04
C SER A 113 20.39 7.27 6.06
N GLN A 114 19.22 7.89 6.30
CA GLN A 114 19.10 8.96 7.29
C GLN A 114 19.17 8.40 8.72
N PRO A 115 19.94 9.03 9.64
CA PRO A 115 20.13 8.53 11.01
C PRO A 115 18.81 8.23 11.73
N ARG A 116 17.79 9.08 11.57
CA ARG A 116 16.46 8.88 12.20
C ARG A 116 15.81 7.55 11.87
N PHE A 117 16.03 7.00 10.66
CA PHE A 117 15.44 5.73 10.24
C PHE A 117 16.35 4.54 10.56
N ILE A 118 17.66 4.74 10.60
CA ILE A 118 18.63 3.71 11.01
C ILE A 118 18.48 3.44 12.51
N GLU A 119 18.56 4.48 13.33
CA GLU A 119 18.55 4.38 14.81
C GLU A 119 17.25 3.80 15.34
N ASN A 120 16.13 4.05 14.66
CA ASN A 120 14.81 3.56 15.05
C ASN A 120 14.41 2.26 14.34
N ASN A 121 15.34 1.61 13.65
CA ASN A 121 15.10 0.36 12.94
C ASN A 121 13.85 0.45 12.04
N THR A 122 13.76 1.48 11.21
CA THR A 122 12.61 1.68 10.32
C THR A 122 12.71 0.75 9.12
N ALA A 123 11.62 0.06 8.79
CA ALA A 123 11.55 -0.88 7.67
C ALA A 123 10.58 -0.46 6.57
N VAL A 124 9.64 0.44 6.87
CA VAL A 124 8.66 0.96 5.91
C VAL A 124 8.57 2.47 6.05
N ILE A 125 8.65 3.19 4.93
CA ILE A 125 8.42 4.63 4.85
C ILE A 125 7.30 4.88 3.85
N THR A 126 6.21 5.47 4.31
CA THR A 126 5.10 5.90 3.45
C THR A 126 5.33 7.33 3.00
N LEU A 127 5.10 7.61 1.72
CA LEU A 127 5.40 8.90 1.11
C LEU A 127 4.21 9.85 1.17
N ASN A 128 4.43 11.11 0.78
CA ASN A 128 3.44 12.17 0.90
C ASN A 128 2.55 12.28 -0.34
N ILE A 129 1.29 11.88 -0.20
CA ILE A 129 0.36 11.71 -1.31
C ILE A 129 -0.58 12.92 -1.45
N PHE A 130 -0.70 13.43 -2.67
CA PHE A 130 -1.61 14.51 -3.06
C PHE A 130 -2.44 14.11 -4.27
N TYR A 131 -3.62 14.70 -4.43
CA TYR A 131 -4.38 14.57 -5.65
C TYR A 131 -3.66 15.27 -6.80
N TYR A 132 -3.57 14.60 -7.95
CA TYR A 132 -2.92 15.16 -9.14
C TYR A 132 -3.61 16.45 -9.62
N ASP A 133 -4.94 16.46 -9.67
CA ASP A 133 -5.70 17.57 -10.27
C ASP A 133 -5.77 18.82 -9.37
N THR A 134 -5.99 18.64 -8.06
CA THR A 134 -6.20 19.76 -7.13
C THR A 134 -4.93 20.16 -6.40
N ASN A 135 -3.90 19.32 -6.44
CA ASN A 135 -2.69 19.47 -5.64
C ASN A 135 -2.95 19.56 -4.12
N GLU A 136 -4.11 19.06 -3.67
CA GLU A 136 -4.48 18.97 -2.25
C GLU A 136 -4.01 17.65 -1.65
N ARG A 137 -3.65 17.67 -0.37
CA ARG A 137 -3.19 16.47 0.33
C ARG A 137 -4.31 15.43 0.37
N GLN A 138 -3.99 14.20 -0.01
CA GLN A 138 -4.97 13.12 0.03
C GLN A 138 -5.12 12.60 1.47
N LEU A 139 -6.09 13.15 2.21
CA LEU A 139 -6.33 12.79 3.62
C LEU A 139 -6.69 11.31 3.83
N SER A 140 -7.28 10.66 2.82
CA SER A 140 -7.55 9.22 2.84
C SER A 140 -6.27 8.36 2.79
N ALA A 141 -5.19 8.91 2.23
CA ALA A 141 -3.86 8.30 2.16
C ALA A 141 -2.91 8.87 3.24
N PHE A 142 -3.41 9.68 4.18
CA PHE A 142 -2.62 10.16 5.30
C PHE A 142 -2.51 9.06 6.39
N PRO A 143 -1.29 8.65 6.78
CA PRO A 143 -1.08 7.49 7.63
C PRO A 143 -1.32 7.80 9.12
N HIS A 144 -2.24 8.70 9.43
CA HIS A 144 -2.62 9.01 10.81
C HIS A 144 -4.08 9.49 10.88
N LYS A 145 -4.79 9.12 11.95
CA LYS A 145 -6.21 9.50 12.12
C LYS A 145 -6.39 10.93 12.67
N ASP A 146 -5.43 11.36 13.47
CA ASP A 146 -5.36 12.73 14.00
C ASP A 146 -4.59 13.57 12.99
N ILE A 147 -5.32 14.11 12.02
CA ILE A 147 -4.75 14.83 10.88
C ILE A 147 -4.21 16.17 11.36
N GLU A 148 -4.96 16.92 12.16
CA GLU A 148 -4.60 18.28 12.58
C GLU A 148 -3.28 18.33 13.32
N ASN A 149 -2.97 17.36 14.19
CA ASN A 149 -1.72 17.35 14.94
C ASN A 149 -0.51 16.80 14.16
N TYR A 150 -0.72 16.28 12.95
CA TYR A 150 0.33 15.58 12.19
C TYR A 150 0.54 16.11 10.77
N LYS A 151 -0.43 16.81 10.17
CA LYS A 151 -0.38 17.26 8.76
C LYS A 151 0.79 18.20 8.45
N ASP A 152 1.28 18.93 9.46
CA ASP A 152 2.38 19.90 9.32
C ASP A 152 3.74 19.32 9.76
N LYS A 153 3.79 18.04 10.16
CA LYS A 153 5.04 17.36 10.51
C LYS A 153 5.73 16.85 9.26
N HIS A 154 7.02 17.16 9.12
CA HIS A 154 7.85 16.63 8.04
C HIS A 154 7.99 15.11 8.07
N TRP A 155 8.03 14.53 9.26
CA TRP A 155 8.07 13.08 9.43
C TRP A 155 7.47 12.69 10.78
N PHE A 156 7.01 11.45 10.90
CA PHE A 156 6.58 10.85 12.16
C PHE A 156 6.50 9.34 12.07
N PHE A 157 6.60 8.65 13.21
CA PHE A 157 6.32 7.22 13.27
C PHE A 157 4.82 6.95 13.16
N THR A 158 4.46 5.91 12.40
CA THR A 158 3.08 5.51 12.18
C THR A 158 2.84 4.05 12.54
N TYR A 159 1.58 3.63 12.51
CA TYR A 159 1.09 2.28 12.75
C TYR A 159 0.57 1.59 11.48
N TYR A 160 0.48 2.30 10.36
CA TYR A 160 0.21 1.72 9.05
C TYR A 160 0.77 2.58 7.93
N PHE A 161 1.15 1.95 6.81
CA PHE A 161 1.51 2.65 5.58
C PHE A 161 0.34 2.66 4.60
N THR A 162 0.40 3.50 3.57
CA THR A 162 -0.63 3.59 2.52
C THR A 162 -0.12 3.04 1.20
N GLY A 163 -1.02 2.45 0.42
CA GLY A 163 -0.63 1.68 -0.77
C GLY A 163 -0.12 2.50 -1.97
N ALA A 164 -0.46 3.78 -2.08
CA ALA A 164 -0.19 4.57 -3.29
C ALA A 164 1.30 4.70 -3.61
N ALA A 165 2.12 4.98 -2.59
CA ALA A 165 3.57 5.01 -2.71
C ALA A 165 4.26 4.79 -1.35
N HIS A 166 5.05 3.74 -1.26
CA HIS A 166 5.80 3.41 -0.05
C HIS A 166 7.12 2.69 -0.36
N LEU A 167 8.12 2.98 0.47
CA LEU A 167 9.44 2.39 0.43
C LEU A 167 9.56 1.32 1.53
N MET A 168 10.08 0.14 1.19
CA MET A 168 10.28 -0.97 2.13
C MET A 168 11.68 -1.54 2.04
N LYS A 169 12.23 -2.01 3.16
CA LYS A 169 13.41 -2.89 3.14
C LYS A 169 13.00 -4.26 2.60
N ARG A 170 13.75 -4.83 1.65
CA ARG A 170 13.44 -6.17 1.12
C ARG A 170 13.58 -7.25 2.19
N GLU A 171 14.58 -7.14 3.07
CA GLU A 171 14.80 -8.08 4.20
C GLU A 171 13.63 -8.15 5.19
N LEU A 172 12.71 -7.18 5.16
CA LEU A 172 11.51 -7.21 5.99
C LEU A 172 10.69 -8.49 5.78
N PHE A 173 10.59 -8.94 4.53
CA PHE A 173 9.76 -10.07 4.14
C PHE A 173 10.30 -11.42 4.64
N ASP A 174 11.58 -11.49 5.01
CA ASP A 174 12.17 -12.68 5.64
C ASP A 174 11.63 -12.88 7.06
N LYS A 175 11.22 -11.80 7.74
CA LYS A 175 10.71 -11.84 9.11
C LYS A 175 9.18 -11.84 9.18
N THR A 176 8.53 -11.09 8.30
CA THR A 176 7.07 -10.92 8.36
C THR A 176 6.32 -11.89 7.45
N GLY A 177 6.96 -12.39 6.39
CA GLY A 177 6.27 -12.96 5.24
C GLY A 177 5.60 -11.88 4.37
N PHE A 178 4.97 -12.30 3.28
CA PHE A 178 4.41 -11.39 2.27
C PHE A 178 3.05 -10.78 2.64
N TYR A 179 2.43 -9.98 1.76
CA TYR A 179 1.06 -9.51 1.95
C TYR A 179 0.07 -10.69 2.01
N PRO A 180 -1.08 -10.57 2.69
CA PRO A 180 -2.11 -11.62 2.73
C PRO A 180 -2.73 -11.82 1.35
N GLU A 181 -2.39 -12.92 0.65
CA GLU A 181 -2.87 -13.20 -0.72
C GLU A 181 -4.40 -13.41 -0.79
N ASP A 182 -5.06 -13.66 0.34
CA ASP A 182 -6.52 -13.74 0.43
C ASP A 182 -7.21 -12.36 0.44
N PHE A 183 -6.44 -11.26 0.46
CA PHE A 183 -6.96 -9.89 0.40
C PHE A 183 -6.86 -9.39 -1.03
N PHE A 184 -7.93 -9.63 -1.81
CA PHE A 184 -7.97 -9.18 -3.20
C PHE A 184 -7.84 -7.65 -3.33
N TYR A 185 -8.47 -6.90 -2.41
CA TYR A 185 -8.42 -5.45 -2.38
C TYR A 185 -8.55 -4.90 -0.96
N GLY A 186 -7.60 -4.04 -0.56
CA GLY A 186 -7.66 -3.19 0.62
C GLY A 186 -7.39 -3.89 1.94
N MET A 187 -6.84 -3.12 2.88
CA MET A 187 -6.48 -3.51 4.25
C MET A 187 -5.26 -4.44 4.35
N GLU A 188 -4.62 -4.79 3.23
CA GLU A 188 -3.40 -5.57 3.24
C GLU A 188 -2.24 -4.82 3.92
N GLU A 189 -2.26 -3.48 3.88
CA GLU A 189 -1.28 -2.64 4.56
C GLU A 189 -1.43 -2.74 6.09
N TYR A 190 -2.65 -2.82 6.61
CA TYR A 190 -2.86 -3.03 8.05
C TYR A 190 -2.34 -4.39 8.51
N ASP A 191 -2.61 -5.45 7.74
CA ASP A 191 -2.13 -6.79 8.04
C ASP A 191 -0.60 -6.83 8.10
N LEU A 192 0.07 -6.32 7.07
CA LEU A 192 1.53 -6.31 7.02
C LEU A 192 2.12 -5.37 8.09
N SER A 193 1.54 -4.19 8.30
CA SER A 193 2.05 -3.23 9.30
C SER A 193 2.07 -3.80 10.71
N TYR A 194 1.04 -4.56 11.10
CA TYR A 194 1.01 -5.17 12.43
C TYR A 194 2.07 -6.27 12.57
N ARG A 195 2.29 -7.06 11.51
CA ARG A 195 3.40 -8.03 11.47
C ARG A 195 4.76 -7.34 11.53
N VAL A 196 4.96 -6.25 10.80
CA VAL A 196 6.19 -5.43 10.83
C VAL A 196 6.48 -4.96 12.25
N LEU A 197 5.51 -4.31 12.91
CA LEU A 197 5.67 -3.80 14.27
C LEU A 197 6.03 -4.91 15.26
N ASP A 198 5.46 -6.11 15.08
CA ASP A 198 5.71 -7.24 15.99
C ASP A 198 7.08 -7.89 15.84
N THR A 199 7.81 -7.59 14.77
CA THR A 199 9.23 -7.96 14.64
C THR A 199 10.18 -6.97 15.34
N GLY A 200 9.65 -5.85 15.85
CA GLY A 200 10.45 -4.76 16.44
C GLY A 200 10.97 -3.73 15.43
N TYR A 201 10.58 -3.82 14.16
CA TYR A 201 10.77 -2.74 13.19
C TYR A 201 9.74 -1.61 13.41
N THR A 202 10.09 -0.41 12.96
CA THR A 202 9.18 0.75 12.93
C THR A 202 8.70 1.08 11.52
N LEU A 203 7.58 1.80 11.43
CA LEU A 203 7.06 2.41 10.21
C LEU A 203 7.06 3.92 10.38
N ALA A 204 7.35 4.67 9.32
CA ALA A 204 7.34 6.12 9.34
C ALA A 204 6.63 6.71 8.13
N TYR A 205 6.11 7.92 8.31
CA TYR A 205 5.75 8.85 7.24
C TYR A 205 6.90 9.84 7.05
N ASP A 206 7.16 10.22 5.80
CA ASP A 206 8.13 11.26 5.45
C ASP A 206 7.62 12.11 4.28
N ASP A 207 7.76 13.43 4.40
CA ASP A 207 7.24 14.40 3.44
C ASP A 207 8.24 14.91 2.40
N SER A 208 9.49 14.42 2.44
CA SER A 208 10.55 14.83 1.51
C SER A 208 10.22 14.57 0.04
N VAL A 209 9.37 13.58 -0.23
CA VAL A 209 8.94 13.21 -1.58
C VAL A 209 7.43 13.32 -1.70
N LYS A 210 7.01 14.26 -2.55
CA LYS A 210 5.63 14.46 -2.93
C LYS A 210 5.25 13.62 -4.14
N VAL A 211 4.20 12.84 -3.99
CA VAL A 211 3.63 11.95 -5.00
C VAL A 211 2.23 12.45 -5.35
N LEU A 212 1.99 12.67 -6.64
CA LEU A 212 0.71 13.08 -7.18
C LEU A 212 -0.05 11.84 -7.67
N HIS A 213 -1.26 11.63 -7.17
CA HIS A 213 -2.09 10.46 -7.43
C HIS A 213 -3.29 10.85 -8.31
N LYS A 214 -3.38 10.24 -9.50
CA LYS A 214 -4.44 10.40 -10.49
C LYS A 214 -5.62 9.47 -10.20
N GLU A 215 -6.21 9.59 -9.02
CA GLU A 215 -7.29 8.71 -8.60
C GLU A 215 -8.47 8.79 -9.58
N SER A 216 -8.80 7.65 -10.21
CA SER A 216 -9.94 7.57 -11.12
C SER A 216 -11.28 7.65 -10.36
N PRO A 217 -12.15 8.64 -10.65
CA PRO A 217 -13.42 8.83 -9.94
C PRO A 217 -14.40 7.66 -10.11
N THR A 218 -14.32 6.93 -11.23
CA THR A 218 -15.30 5.89 -11.59
C THR A 218 -14.99 4.53 -10.98
N GLY A 219 -13.80 4.32 -10.40
CA GLY A 219 -13.39 3.03 -9.85
C GLY A 219 -13.48 1.88 -10.86
N ARG A 220 -13.09 0.66 -10.44
CA ARG A 220 -13.21 -0.55 -11.28
C ARG A 220 -14.31 -1.51 -10.80
N VAL A 221 -14.80 -1.29 -9.60
CA VAL A 221 -15.84 -2.08 -8.94
C VAL A 221 -16.79 -1.13 -8.21
N SER A 222 -18.02 -1.58 -7.98
CA SER A 222 -18.99 -0.77 -7.24
C SER A 222 -18.48 -0.43 -5.83
N ASN A 223 -18.89 0.74 -5.33
CA ASN A 223 -18.54 1.18 -3.98
C ASN A 223 -18.95 0.15 -2.91
N ALA A 224 -20.12 -0.47 -3.07
CA ALA A 224 -20.61 -1.51 -2.16
C ALA A 224 -19.66 -2.73 -2.13
N THR A 225 -19.20 -3.22 -3.29
CA THR A 225 -18.26 -4.34 -3.34
C THR A 225 -16.92 -3.97 -2.70
N LYS A 226 -16.38 -2.79 -3.00
CA LYS A 226 -15.14 -2.27 -2.38
C LYS A 226 -15.25 -2.21 -0.86
N LEU A 227 -16.31 -1.60 -0.34
CA LEU A 227 -16.57 -1.50 1.10
C LEU A 227 -16.76 -2.86 1.76
N GLY A 228 -17.45 -3.80 1.09
CA GLY A 228 -17.62 -5.16 1.59
C GLY A 228 -16.30 -5.92 1.72
N MET A 229 -15.41 -5.81 0.74
CA MET A 229 -14.05 -6.39 0.80
C MET A 229 -13.23 -5.76 1.92
N MET A 230 -13.22 -4.42 2.01
CA MET A 230 -12.50 -3.70 3.06
C MET A 230 -13.01 -4.05 4.46
N TRP A 231 -14.33 -4.19 4.64
CA TRP A 231 -14.93 -4.59 5.91
C TRP A 231 -14.49 -6.01 6.29
N LEU A 232 -14.63 -6.97 5.39
CA LEU A 232 -14.22 -8.35 5.63
C LEU A 232 -12.73 -8.44 6.00
N ASN A 233 -11.86 -7.79 5.21
CA ASN A 233 -10.42 -7.80 5.42
C ASN A 233 -10.03 -7.10 6.73
N LYS A 234 -10.66 -5.96 7.06
CA LYS A 234 -10.43 -5.27 8.35
C LYS A 234 -10.85 -6.14 9.53
N SER A 235 -11.95 -6.87 9.42
CA SER A 235 -12.38 -7.85 10.43
C SER A 235 -11.39 -9.01 10.55
N LYS A 236 -10.81 -9.51 9.45
CA LYS A 236 -9.73 -10.50 9.50
C LYS A 236 -8.50 -9.97 10.23
N VAL A 237 -8.05 -8.75 9.93
CA VAL A 237 -6.94 -8.09 10.65
C VAL A 237 -7.23 -8.00 12.15
N ALA A 238 -8.43 -7.52 12.52
CA ALA A 238 -8.81 -7.40 13.92
C ALA A 238 -8.86 -8.77 14.64
N TRP A 239 -9.36 -9.81 13.97
CA TRP A 239 -9.37 -11.16 14.52
C TRP A 239 -7.96 -11.74 14.67
N ARG A 240 -7.15 -11.65 13.61
CA ARG A 240 -5.79 -12.22 13.55
C ARG A 240 -4.91 -11.63 14.65
N TYR A 241 -4.88 -10.30 14.78
CA TYR A 241 -3.82 -9.62 15.54
C TYR A 241 -4.28 -8.95 16.83
N LEU A 242 -5.52 -8.50 16.93
CA LEU A 242 -5.97 -7.67 18.05
C LEU A 242 -6.76 -8.47 19.10
N PRO A 243 -6.87 -7.99 20.36
CA PRO A 243 -7.80 -8.53 21.34
C PRO A 243 -9.23 -8.67 20.79
N LYS A 244 -9.91 -9.77 21.12
CA LYS A 244 -11.21 -10.16 20.53
C LYS A 244 -12.28 -9.06 20.56
N LYS A 245 -12.27 -8.19 21.58
CA LYS A 245 -13.20 -7.05 21.66
C LYS A 245 -13.15 -6.13 20.43
N TYR A 246 -11.97 -5.96 19.84
CA TYR A 246 -11.78 -5.11 18.65
C TYR A 246 -12.33 -5.75 17.38
N PHE A 247 -12.37 -7.08 17.30
CA PHE A 247 -13.03 -7.80 16.21
C PHE A 247 -14.54 -7.53 16.21
N TYR A 248 -15.19 -7.68 17.37
CA TYR A 248 -16.64 -7.45 17.48
C TYR A 248 -17.01 -5.98 17.28
N SER A 249 -16.23 -5.05 17.83
CA SER A 249 -16.47 -3.62 17.59
C SER A 249 -16.28 -3.25 16.13
N THR A 250 -15.24 -3.76 15.47
CA THR A 250 -15.01 -3.56 14.03
C THR A 250 -16.18 -4.13 13.22
N ALA A 251 -16.61 -5.37 13.51
CA ALA A 251 -17.73 -6.00 12.82
C ALA A 251 -19.01 -5.14 12.91
N PHE A 252 -19.35 -4.65 14.11
CA PHE A 252 -20.55 -3.84 14.33
C PHE A 252 -20.45 -2.45 13.68
N MET A 253 -19.37 -1.72 13.95
CA MET A 253 -19.29 -0.33 13.49
C MET A 253 -19.16 -0.21 11.97
N TRP A 254 -18.43 -1.12 11.33
CA TRP A 254 -18.36 -1.17 9.87
C TRP A 254 -19.68 -1.62 9.23
N SER A 255 -20.55 -2.37 9.92
CA SER A 255 -21.87 -2.67 9.38
C SER A 255 -22.71 -1.39 9.27
N LEU A 256 -22.62 -0.50 10.26
CA LEU A 256 -23.28 0.81 10.22
C LEU A 256 -22.71 1.70 9.10
N GLU A 257 -21.37 1.75 8.97
CA GLU A 257 -20.72 2.49 7.89
C GLU A 257 -21.11 1.96 6.51
N TYR A 258 -21.12 0.63 6.35
CA TYR A 258 -21.50 -0.02 5.10
C TYR A 258 -22.92 0.36 4.72
N LEU A 259 -23.89 0.26 5.63
CA LEU A 259 -25.27 0.67 5.37
C LEU A 259 -25.34 2.15 4.97
N LYS A 260 -24.69 3.03 5.73
CA LYS A 260 -24.68 4.47 5.45
C LYS A 260 -24.14 4.78 4.05
N LYS A 261 -23.03 4.16 3.65
CA LYS A 261 -22.34 4.44 2.37
C LYS A 261 -22.93 3.71 1.17
N THR A 262 -23.83 2.76 1.38
CA THR A 262 -24.46 1.97 0.31
C THR A 262 -25.94 2.25 0.13
N GLY A 263 -26.47 3.30 0.78
CA GLY A 263 -27.90 3.62 0.72
C GLY A 263 -28.76 2.53 1.38
N PHE A 264 -28.31 2.03 2.53
CA PHE A 264 -28.98 0.97 3.31
C PHE A 264 -29.15 -0.36 2.56
N ASN A 265 -28.10 -0.82 1.88
CA ASN A 265 -28.07 -2.16 1.29
C ASN A 265 -28.00 -3.27 2.37
N ILE A 266 -29.14 -3.59 2.97
CA ILE A 266 -29.28 -4.57 4.06
C ILE A 266 -28.86 -5.98 3.63
N ASN A 267 -29.22 -6.40 2.42
CA ASN A 267 -28.87 -7.72 1.89
C ASN A 267 -27.35 -7.88 1.74
N GLY A 268 -26.68 -6.87 1.19
CA GLY A 268 -25.22 -6.83 1.10
C GLY A 268 -24.56 -6.85 2.48
N MET A 269 -25.12 -6.10 3.44
CA MET A 269 -24.63 -6.11 4.81
C MET A 269 -24.68 -7.52 5.42
N PHE A 270 -25.82 -8.22 5.35
CA PHE A 270 -25.96 -9.58 5.89
C PHE A 270 -25.04 -10.59 5.18
N ALA A 271 -24.86 -10.46 3.87
CA ALA A 271 -23.95 -11.33 3.11
C ALA A 271 -22.49 -11.19 3.59
N ILE A 272 -22.03 -9.97 3.85
CA ILE A 272 -20.68 -9.72 4.39
C ILE A 272 -20.59 -10.11 5.86
N LEU A 273 -21.60 -9.77 6.68
CA LEU A 273 -21.63 -10.10 8.10
C LEU A 273 -21.59 -11.62 8.33
N SER A 274 -22.31 -12.41 7.52
CA SER A 274 -22.26 -13.87 7.58
C SER A 274 -20.84 -14.42 7.38
N LYS A 275 -20.09 -13.88 6.41
CA LYS A 275 -18.67 -14.22 6.20
C LYS A 275 -17.81 -13.81 7.41
N ILE A 276 -18.07 -12.63 7.99
CA ILE A 276 -17.33 -12.14 9.16
C ILE A 276 -17.60 -13.01 10.39
N LEU A 277 -18.84 -13.41 10.64
CA LEU A 277 -19.19 -14.29 11.77
C LEU A 277 -18.56 -15.68 11.64
N ASN A 278 -18.16 -16.09 10.43
CA ASN A 278 -17.45 -17.33 10.18
C ASN A 278 -15.92 -17.22 10.40
N ILE A 279 -15.35 -16.01 10.47
CA ILE A 279 -13.91 -15.78 10.68
C ILE A 279 -13.34 -16.58 11.85
N PRO A 280 -13.98 -16.65 13.04
CA PRO A 280 -13.46 -17.44 14.15
C PRO A 280 -13.28 -18.93 13.88
N LYS A 281 -13.98 -19.47 12.88
CA LYS A 281 -13.90 -20.88 12.48
C LYS A 281 -12.89 -21.10 11.35
N THR A 282 -12.66 -20.10 10.50
CA THR A 282 -11.84 -20.24 9.27
C THR A 282 -10.46 -19.61 9.38
N GLU A 283 -10.27 -18.63 10.26
CA GLU A 283 -9.03 -17.86 10.37
C GLU A 283 -8.29 -18.18 11.66
N LYS A 284 -6.98 -18.47 11.53
CA LYS A 284 -6.08 -18.60 12.67
C LYS A 284 -5.82 -17.22 13.28
N ARG A 285 -5.59 -17.19 14.60
CA ARG A 285 -5.17 -15.99 15.32
C ARG A 285 -3.68 -16.02 15.58
N PHE A 286 -3.04 -14.87 15.37
CA PHE A 286 -1.64 -14.58 15.67
C PHE A 286 -1.59 -13.23 16.39
N PRO A 287 -2.06 -13.14 17.66
CA PRO A 287 -2.12 -11.87 18.35
C PRO A 287 -0.73 -11.24 18.45
N ILE A 288 -0.62 -9.95 18.15
CA ILE A 288 0.64 -9.22 18.33
C ILE A 288 1.03 -9.16 19.80
N SER A 289 2.31 -8.98 20.08
CA SER A 289 2.84 -8.82 21.43
C SER A 289 2.22 -7.62 22.16
N GLU A 290 2.25 -7.66 23.49
CA GLU A 290 1.76 -6.55 24.32
C GLU A 290 2.54 -5.25 24.04
N LYS A 291 3.84 -5.35 23.74
CA LYS A 291 4.68 -4.21 23.32
C LYS A 291 4.13 -3.55 22.05
N SER A 292 3.86 -4.34 21.02
CA SER A 292 3.27 -3.84 19.77
C SER A 292 1.88 -3.24 19.99
N LEU A 293 1.05 -3.88 20.82
CA LEU A 293 -0.27 -3.36 21.16
C LEU A 293 -0.20 -2.03 21.92
N GLN A 294 0.75 -1.88 22.85
CA GLN A 294 1.00 -0.61 23.54
C GLN A 294 1.47 0.48 22.57
N TYR A 295 2.35 0.15 21.63
CA TYR A 295 2.76 1.07 20.57
C TYR A 295 1.58 1.54 19.71
N LEU A 296 0.69 0.62 19.32
CA LEU A 296 -0.52 0.99 18.57
C LEU A 296 -1.42 1.94 19.38
N LYS A 297 -1.56 1.71 20.69
CA LYS A 297 -2.34 2.59 21.58
C LYS A 297 -1.68 3.97 21.72
N SER A 298 -0.37 4.03 21.96
CA SER A 298 0.37 5.29 22.15
C SER A 298 0.38 6.17 20.90
N ASN A 299 0.37 5.54 19.71
CA ASN A 299 0.28 6.24 18.42
C ASN A 299 -1.16 6.44 17.96
N ASN A 300 -2.15 6.32 18.86
CA ASN A 300 -3.55 6.55 18.54
C ASN A 300 -4.05 5.75 17.32
N ALA A 301 -3.61 4.51 17.16
CA ALA A 301 -4.04 3.66 16.06
C ALA A 301 -5.57 3.48 16.05
N ARG A 302 -6.13 3.24 14.86
CA ARG A 302 -7.54 2.85 14.69
C ARG A 302 -7.74 1.39 15.10
N LEU A 303 -7.68 1.14 16.42
CA LEU A 303 -7.96 -0.17 17.03
C LEU A 303 -9.46 -0.45 17.14
N TRP A 304 -10.24 0.61 17.31
CA TRP A 304 -11.69 0.65 17.16
C TRP A 304 -12.04 1.54 15.98
N TYR A 305 -13.23 1.30 15.41
CA TYR A 305 -13.85 2.18 14.43
C TYR A 305 -14.56 3.32 15.15
#